data_AF-A0A968N354-F1
#
_entry.id   AF-A0A968N354-F1
#
_cell.length_a   1.000
_cell.length_b   1.000
_cell.length_c   1.000
_cell.angle_alpha   90.00
_cell.angle_beta   90.00
_cell.angle_gamma   90.00
#
_symmetry.space_group_name_H-M   'P 1'
#
loop_
_entity.id
_entity.type
_entity.pdbx_description
1 polymer ?
#
loop_
_entity_poly.entity_id
_entity_poly.type
_entity_poly.pdbx_seq_one_letter_code
_entity_poly.pdbx_strand_id
1 'polypeptide(L)'
;MSCAASESQVLAPPPEPTPTVAAAVATPVARANAFQDALDIGMGAATLAQSARTENDWRLVAGQWQRAIALLTALPPTAPQHQAAQAKIAEYQQNLATAQQRSGAEPSSATTANVPAPTASPIAAAASGGAGMNFLVVAGGGTPRNNEIALEKNVLYFQRALQARGFDPAQATIFFANGNDGQATVRYINDQRQEQYKAPAIPGVAGAATVANVTNWLGQQGRDRRSLFFYFTGHGAKNNQNPDNNSLILWGDQRLTVQQLSQQLDQLGSDRQIVTMMAQCYAGSFANFVHPNGTPGVNLAAQTRCGFFATIKTSVSVGCTPEVNEADYRDYSSSFFAGLSGRDRTGQAAASADYNRDGRVSYAEAHGFAKVDGRTTDLPVSTSEVWLHSQRSEAEKQQILNQPLQSLLASARPEQRYVVETLARQFGMNLNQSYQTQATNRGNLGTVQSAYLTRLGMELLNIGIEQQLRASGNSTLIAILQRLLECEATTWQ
;
A
#
# COMPACT_ATOMS: atom_id res chain seq x y z
N MET A 1 -57.98 -53.13 62.84
CA MET A 1 -58.19 -51.68 62.67
C MET A 1 -58.00 -51.36 61.18
N SER A 2 -59.09 -50.90 60.57
CA SER A 2 -59.28 -50.13 59.33
C SER A 2 -58.27 -50.20 58.16
N CYS A 3 -58.81 -50.62 57.00
CA CYS A 3 -59.07 -49.84 55.76
C CYS A 3 -57.88 -49.12 55.06
N ALA A 4 -57.77 -49.01 53.74
CA ALA A 4 -58.56 -49.40 52.57
C ALA A 4 -57.67 -49.26 51.30
N ALA A 5 -58.13 -49.80 50.18
CA ALA A 5 -57.49 -49.72 48.87
C ALA A 5 -57.64 -48.33 48.19
N SER A 6 -56.69 -47.94 47.33
CA SER A 6 -56.91 -47.01 46.22
C SER A 6 -55.79 -47.11 45.17
N GLU A 7 -56.23 -47.48 43.96
CA GLU A 7 -55.83 -47.14 42.59
C GLU A 7 -54.41 -46.66 42.24
N SER A 8 -53.81 -47.38 41.28
CA SER A 8 -52.67 -46.94 40.48
C SER A 8 -53.10 -45.87 39.47
N GLN A 9 -52.59 -44.64 39.62
CA GLN A 9 -52.59 -43.64 38.55
C GLN A 9 -51.28 -43.74 37.75
N VAL A 10 -51.40 -44.14 36.49
CA VAL A 10 -50.36 -43.96 35.47
C VAL A 10 -50.35 -42.47 35.09
N LEU A 11 -49.28 -41.77 35.46
CA LEU A 11 -49.03 -40.40 35.01
C LEU A 11 -48.78 -40.40 33.48
N ALA A 12 -49.58 -39.62 32.75
CA ALA A 12 -49.36 -39.33 31.35
C ALA A 12 -48.04 -38.53 31.16
N PRO A 13 -47.31 -38.72 30.05
CA PRO A 13 -46.14 -37.89 29.74
C PRO A 13 -46.58 -36.43 29.49
N PRO A 14 -45.72 -35.45 29.82
CA PRO A 14 -46.02 -34.04 29.60
C PRO A 14 -46.17 -33.74 28.10
N PRO A 15 -46.97 -32.73 27.71
CA PRO A 15 -47.15 -32.37 26.30
C PRO A 15 -45.84 -31.85 25.71
N GLU A 16 -45.49 -32.33 24.51
CA GLU A 16 -44.38 -31.82 23.72
C GLU A 16 -44.54 -30.31 23.45
N PRO A 17 -43.47 -29.51 23.59
CA PRO A 17 -43.53 -28.11 23.22
C PRO A 17 -43.58 -27.96 21.70
N THR A 18 -44.63 -27.31 21.22
CA THR A 18 -44.79 -26.80 19.85
C THR A 18 -43.51 -26.06 19.38
N PRO A 19 -43.05 -26.26 18.13
CA PRO A 19 -41.83 -25.59 17.66
C PRO A 19 -42.09 -24.11 17.40
N THR A 20 -41.70 -23.26 18.35
CA THR A 20 -41.58 -21.82 18.13
C THR A 20 -40.35 -21.57 17.26
N VAL A 21 -40.56 -21.01 16.08
CA VAL A 21 -39.50 -20.53 15.18
C VAL A 21 -38.69 -19.45 15.90
N ALA A 22 -37.58 -19.84 16.51
CA ALA A 22 -36.61 -18.94 17.09
C ALA A 22 -35.71 -18.40 15.96
N ALA A 23 -35.87 -17.12 15.65
CA ALA A 23 -34.96 -16.39 14.79
C ALA A 23 -33.52 -16.52 15.31
N ALA A 24 -32.61 -16.88 14.41
CA ALA A 24 -31.21 -17.11 14.69
C ALA A 24 -30.56 -15.91 15.42
N VAL A 25 -30.15 -16.13 16.67
CA VAL A 25 -29.32 -15.19 17.42
C VAL A 25 -27.90 -15.29 16.87
N ALA A 26 -27.48 -14.29 16.08
CA ALA A 26 -26.10 -14.15 15.65
C ALA A 26 -25.15 -14.07 16.86
N THR A 27 -24.12 -14.90 16.87
CA THR A 27 -23.09 -15.02 17.91
C THR A 27 -22.34 -13.71 18.20
N PRO A 28 -21.93 -13.41 19.45
CA PRO A 28 -21.29 -12.14 19.84
C PRO A 28 -19.95 -11.83 19.16
N VAL A 29 -19.20 -12.85 18.73
CA VAL A 29 -17.87 -12.68 18.10
C VAL A 29 -17.96 -12.02 16.72
N ALA A 30 -19.07 -12.21 15.99
CA ALA A 30 -19.31 -11.57 14.70
C ALA A 30 -19.67 -10.08 14.80
N ARG A 31 -19.97 -9.57 16.00
CA ARG A 31 -20.31 -8.15 16.25
C ARG A 31 -19.13 -7.31 16.74
N ALA A 32 -18.07 -7.94 17.26
CA ALA A 32 -16.95 -7.24 17.91
C ALA A 32 -16.11 -6.38 16.96
N ASN A 33 -16.09 -6.69 15.66
CA ASN A 33 -15.34 -5.96 14.65
C ASN A 33 -16.20 -5.12 13.70
N ALA A 34 -17.53 -5.07 13.89
CA ALA A 34 -18.45 -4.44 12.93
C ALA A 34 -18.14 -2.96 12.65
N PHE A 35 -17.62 -2.22 13.63
CA PHE A 35 -17.15 -0.86 13.43
C PHE A 35 -15.94 -0.80 12.48
N GLN A 36 -14.92 -1.62 12.74
CA GLN A 36 -13.72 -1.65 11.92
C GLN A 36 -14.01 -2.20 10.51
N ASP A 37 -14.83 -3.24 10.41
CA ASP A 37 -15.29 -3.80 9.14
C ASP A 37 -16.01 -2.74 8.30
N ALA A 38 -16.83 -1.90 8.93
CA ALA A 38 -17.48 -0.80 8.23
C ALA A 38 -16.48 0.28 7.77
N LEU A 39 -15.44 0.56 8.57
CA LEU A 39 -14.37 1.46 8.16
C LEU A 39 -13.60 0.91 6.96
N ASP A 40 -13.27 -0.37 6.97
CA ASP A 40 -12.53 -1.04 5.90
C ASP A 40 -13.38 -1.13 4.61
N ILE A 41 -14.68 -1.43 4.72
CA ILE A 41 -15.60 -1.39 3.57
C ILE A 41 -15.74 0.03 3.03
N GLY A 42 -15.92 1.02 3.91
CA GLY A 42 -16.01 2.42 3.49
C GLY A 42 -14.74 2.89 2.80
N MET A 43 -13.58 2.43 3.27
CA MET A 43 -12.29 2.67 2.62
C MET A 43 -12.21 2.00 1.25
N GLY A 44 -12.67 0.76 1.12
CA GLY A 44 -12.80 0.07 -0.17
C GLY A 44 -13.74 0.80 -1.13
N ALA A 45 -14.87 1.30 -0.62
CA ALA A 45 -15.83 2.11 -1.39
C ALA A 45 -15.19 3.40 -1.90
N ALA A 46 -14.44 4.11 -1.04
CA ALA A 46 -13.71 5.32 -1.40
C ALA A 46 -12.61 5.05 -2.42
N THR A 47 -11.90 3.93 -2.30
CA THR A 47 -10.84 3.53 -3.24
C THR A 47 -11.43 3.20 -4.60
N LEU A 48 -12.49 2.39 -4.63
CA LEU A 48 -13.21 2.05 -5.85
C LEU A 48 -13.77 3.31 -6.55
N ALA A 49 -14.27 4.28 -5.77
CA ALA A 49 -14.79 5.55 -6.29
C ALA A 49 -13.75 6.38 -7.05
N GLN A 50 -12.45 6.22 -6.73
CA GLN A 50 -11.38 6.95 -7.41
C GLN A 50 -11.11 6.41 -8.82
N SER A 51 -11.36 5.12 -9.04
CA SER A 51 -11.21 4.45 -10.35
C SER A 51 -12.51 4.31 -11.13
N ALA A 52 -13.67 4.59 -10.51
CA ALA A 52 -14.99 4.41 -11.12
C ALA A 52 -15.19 5.34 -12.33
N ARG A 53 -15.54 4.76 -13.49
CA ARG A 53 -15.73 5.51 -14.74
C ARG A 53 -17.13 5.37 -15.31
N THR A 54 -17.75 4.22 -15.11
CA THR A 54 -19.07 3.89 -15.65
C THR A 54 -20.16 4.01 -14.60
N GLU A 55 -21.40 4.17 -15.05
CA GLU A 55 -22.60 4.16 -14.19
C GLU A 55 -22.61 2.94 -13.25
N ASN A 56 -22.23 1.77 -13.77
CA ASN A 56 -22.17 0.53 -13.02
C ASN A 56 -21.05 0.50 -11.99
N ASP A 57 -19.92 1.17 -12.23
CA ASP A 57 -18.85 1.32 -11.22
C ASP A 57 -19.36 2.18 -10.06
N TRP A 58 -20.09 3.24 -10.37
CA TRP A 58 -20.73 4.09 -9.36
C TRP A 58 -21.84 3.36 -8.60
N ARG A 59 -22.56 2.42 -9.22
CA ARG A 59 -23.48 1.50 -8.51
C ARG A 59 -22.74 0.59 -7.53
N LEU A 60 -21.58 0.04 -7.92
CA LEU A 60 -20.78 -0.80 -7.03
C LEU A 60 -20.23 0.01 -5.84
N VAL A 61 -19.75 1.22 -6.08
CA VAL A 61 -19.34 2.18 -5.04
C VAL A 61 -20.51 2.45 -4.09
N ALA A 62 -21.70 2.74 -4.62
CA ALA A 62 -22.90 2.95 -3.82
C ALA A 62 -23.25 1.72 -2.97
N GLY A 63 -23.17 0.52 -3.54
CA GLY A 63 -23.40 -0.73 -2.79
C GLY A 63 -22.41 -0.93 -1.64
N GLN A 64 -21.14 -0.59 -1.82
CA GLN A 64 -20.15 -0.66 -0.74
C GLN A 64 -20.43 0.38 0.36
N TRP A 65 -20.81 1.60 0.01
CA TRP A 65 -21.24 2.60 1.00
C TRP A 65 -22.47 2.15 1.78
N GLN A 66 -23.47 1.59 1.11
CA GLN A 66 -24.67 1.03 1.76
C GLN A 66 -24.30 -0.06 2.77
N ARG A 67 -23.40 -0.98 2.39
CA ARG A 67 -22.96 -2.07 3.27
C ARG A 67 -22.16 -1.57 4.47
N ALA A 68 -21.30 -0.56 4.28
CA ALA A 68 -20.58 0.09 5.37
C ALA A 68 -21.54 0.79 6.34
N ILE A 69 -22.51 1.54 5.82
CA ILE A 69 -23.55 2.20 6.63
C ILE A 69 -24.34 1.16 7.43
N ALA A 70 -24.77 0.06 6.80
CA ALA A 70 -25.54 -0.99 7.47
C ALA A 70 -24.79 -1.60 8.68
N LEU A 71 -23.49 -1.83 8.55
CA LEU A 71 -22.66 -2.32 9.67
C LEU A 71 -22.55 -1.30 10.80
N LEU A 72 -22.38 -0.01 10.48
CA LEU A 72 -22.33 1.05 11.50
C LEU A 72 -23.69 1.22 12.21
N THR A 73 -24.79 1.16 11.46
CA THR A 73 -26.15 1.28 12.02
C THR A 73 -26.51 0.10 12.92
N ALA A 74 -25.94 -1.08 12.68
CA ALA A 74 -26.16 -2.27 13.50
C ALA A 74 -25.43 -2.23 14.87
N LEU A 75 -24.59 -1.24 15.14
CA LEU A 75 -23.88 -1.11 16.42
C LEU A 75 -24.84 -0.64 17.54
N PRO A 76 -24.89 -1.35 18.69
CA PRO A 76 -25.77 -0.96 19.79
C PRO A 76 -25.34 0.40 20.38
N PRO A 77 -26.28 1.17 20.98
CA PRO A 77 -25.96 2.44 21.64
C PRO A 77 -24.93 2.33 22.77
N THR A 78 -24.78 1.14 23.35
CA THR A 78 -23.81 0.81 24.40
C THR A 78 -22.42 0.48 23.86
N ALA A 79 -22.23 0.39 22.53
CA ALA A 79 -20.91 0.12 21.95
C ALA A 79 -19.97 1.32 22.19
N PRO A 80 -18.70 1.08 22.59
CA PRO A 80 -17.72 2.17 22.79
C PRO A 80 -17.54 3.07 21.56
N GLN A 81 -17.73 2.53 20.35
CA GLN A 81 -17.57 3.25 19.10
C GLN A 81 -18.87 3.89 18.58
N HIS A 82 -19.99 3.85 19.33
CA HIS A 82 -21.30 4.27 18.81
C HIS A 82 -21.31 5.73 18.33
N GLN A 83 -20.73 6.66 19.09
CA GLN A 83 -20.63 8.07 18.68
C GLN A 83 -19.79 8.24 17.40
N ALA A 84 -18.67 7.54 17.30
CA ALA A 84 -17.82 7.55 16.10
C ALA A 84 -18.54 6.92 14.90
N ALA A 85 -19.36 5.90 15.13
CA ALA A 85 -20.19 5.26 14.10
C ALA A 85 -21.23 6.22 13.55
N GLN A 86 -21.90 7.01 14.40
CA GLN A 86 -22.86 8.02 13.94
C GLN A 86 -22.20 9.08 13.04
N ALA A 87 -21.01 9.57 13.42
CA ALA A 87 -20.26 10.50 12.59
C ALA A 87 -19.88 9.89 11.23
N LYS A 88 -19.46 8.63 11.20
CA LYS A 88 -19.11 7.92 9.96
C LYS A 88 -20.32 7.59 9.10
N ILE A 89 -21.48 7.29 9.67
CA ILE A 89 -22.74 7.12 8.93
C ILE A 89 -23.06 8.39 8.14
N ALA A 90 -22.95 9.57 8.76
CA ALA A 90 -23.21 10.84 8.08
C ALA A 90 -22.25 11.07 6.89
N GLU A 91 -20.96 10.83 7.08
CA GLU A 91 -19.96 10.88 5.99
C GLU A 91 -20.29 9.89 4.87
N TYR A 92 -20.61 8.64 5.22
CA TYR A 92 -20.86 7.59 4.24
C TYR A 92 -22.17 7.81 3.49
N GLN A 93 -23.19 8.40 4.13
CA GLN A 93 -24.42 8.81 3.46
C GLN A 93 -24.18 9.90 2.41
N GLN A 94 -23.28 10.85 2.66
CA GLN A 94 -22.87 11.85 1.67
C GLN A 94 -22.13 11.22 0.49
N ASN A 95 -21.20 10.30 0.78
CA ASN A 95 -20.46 9.57 -0.25
C ASN A 95 -21.38 8.65 -1.07
N LEU A 96 -22.36 8.02 -0.42
CA LEU A 96 -23.40 7.23 -1.06
C LEU A 96 -24.24 8.09 -2.01
N ALA A 97 -24.70 9.27 -1.57
CA ALA A 97 -25.46 10.18 -2.41
C ALA A 97 -24.66 10.61 -3.65
N THR A 98 -23.37 10.91 -3.47
CA THR A 98 -22.46 11.23 -4.59
C THR A 98 -22.35 10.06 -5.57
N ALA A 99 -22.19 8.84 -5.05
CA ALA A 99 -22.10 7.65 -5.88
C ALA A 99 -23.42 7.37 -6.62
N GLN A 100 -24.56 7.55 -5.96
CA GLN A 100 -25.89 7.39 -6.56
C GLN A 100 -26.14 8.43 -7.65
N GLN A 101 -25.75 9.69 -7.44
CA GLN A 101 -25.86 10.74 -8.45
C GLN A 101 -25.01 10.44 -9.71
N ARG A 102 -23.79 9.94 -9.52
CA ARG A 102 -22.89 9.56 -10.62
C ARG A 102 -23.30 8.26 -11.31
N SER A 103 -24.09 7.42 -10.64
CA SER A 103 -24.79 6.29 -11.26
C SER A 103 -26.05 6.69 -12.05
N GLY A 104 -26.27 7.99 -12.30
CA GLY A 104 -27.38 8.50 -13.10
C GLY A 104 -27.00 9.56 -14.14
N ALA A 105 -25.72 9.70 -14.51
CA ALA A 105 -25.25 10.63 -15.53
C ALA A 105 -24.32 9.95 -16.56
N GLU A 106 -24.58 10.17 -17.85
CA GLU A 106 -23.80 9.60 -18.95
C GLU A 106 -22.41 10.23 -19.14
N PRO A 107 -21.37 9.48 -19.55
CA PRO A 107 -20.11 10.05 -20.01
C PRO A 107 -20.10 10.31 -21.53
N SER A 108 -19.66 11.51 -21.90
CA SER A 108 -19.32 11.90 -23.27
C SER A 108 -18.08 11.14 -23.80
N SER A 109 -18.25 10.54 -24.97
CA SER A 109 -17.32 10.09 -26.02
C SER A 109 -15.81 10.31 -25.81
N ALA A 110 -15.06 9.21 -25.70
CA ALA A 110 -13.61 9.18 -25.92
C ALA A 110 -13.31 8.85 -27.39
N THR A 111 -12.55 9.72 -28.07
CA THR A 111 -12.05 9.48 -29.44
C THR A 111 -10.70 8.77 -29.36
N THR A 112 -10.56 7.67 -30.09
CA THR A 112 -9.33 6.91 -30.28
C THR A 112 -8.34 7.66 -31.18
N ALA A 113 -7.09 7.81 -30.73
CA ALA A 113 -5.97 8.19 -31.58
C ALA A 113 -4.86 7.14 -31.48
N ASN A 114 -4.48 6.63 -32.64
CA ASN A 114 -3.52 5.55 -32.91
C ASN A 114 -2.11 6.18 -33.07
N VAL A 115 -1.07 5.62 -32.43
CA VAL A 115 0.34 6.01 -32.66
C VAL A 115 1.22 4.75 -32.67
N PRO A 116 2.12 4.58 -33.66
CA PRO A 116 2.90 3.35 -33.82
C PRO A 116 4.13 3.28 -32.89
N ALA A 117 4.51 2.05 -32.55
CA ALA A 117 5.60 1.70 -31.64
C ALA A 117 7.01 1.84 -32.26
N PRO A 118 8.05 2.17 -31.47
CA PRO A 118 9.44 1.90 -31.83
C PRO A 118 9.97 0.62 -31.18
N THR A 119 10.79 -0.11 -31.94
CA THR A 119 11.47 -1.36 -31.59
C THR A 119 12.61 -1.16 -30.60
N ALA A 120 12.63 -1.94 -29.51
CA ALA A 120 13.74 -2.02 -28.56
C ALA A 120 14.77 -3.08 -28.99
N SER A 121 16.07 -2.74 -28.91
CA SER A 121 17.20 -3.69 -29.06
C SER A 121 17.65 -4.25 -27.70
N PRO A 122 18.23 -5.46 -27.64
CA PRO A 122 18.65 -6.07 -26.39
C PRO A 122 20.09 -5.64 -26.02
N ILE A 123 20.30 -5.24 -24.77
CA ILE A 123 21.64 -5.09 -24.19
C ILE A 123 21.94 -6.37 -23.41
N ALA A 124 23.06 -7.02 -23.74
CA ALA A 124 23.57 -8.22 -23.10
C ALA A 124 24.10 -7.90 -21.69
N ALA A 125 23.72 -8.72 -20.71
CA ALA A 125 24.19 -8.64 -19.34
C ALA A 125 25.61 -9.21 -19.22
N ALA A 126 26.56 -8.37 -18.78
CA ALA A 126 27.82 -8.83 -18.23
C ALA A 126 27.64 -9.06 -16.73
N ALA A 127 27.77 -10.31 -16.29
CA ALA A 127 27.77 -10.67 -14.89
C ALA A 127 29.05 -10.20 -14.20
N SER A 128 28.92 -9.35 -13.17
CA SER A 128 29.99 -9.04 -12.22
C SER A 128 29.51 -9.41 -10.82
N GLY A 129 30.27 -10.26 -10.12
CA GLY A 129 29.89 -10.86 -8.83
C GLY A 129 29.78 -9.88 -7.66
N GLY A 130 28.55 -9.50 -7.32
CA GLY A 130 28.15 -8.96 -6.02
C GLY A 130 27.38 -10.00 -5.22
N ALA A 131 27.46 -9.94 -3.89
CA ALA A 131 26.74 -10.82 -2.96
C ALA A 131 25.26 -10.96 -3.37
N GLY A 132 24.77 -12.20 -3.48
CA GLY A 132 23.43 -12.48 -4.01
C GLY A 132 22.30 -11.76 -3.26
N MET A 133 21.11 -11.74 -3.87
CA MET A 133 19.90 -11.16 -3.26
C MET A 133 18.96 -12.27 -2.78
N ASN A 134 18.30 -12.05 -1.65
CA ASN A 134 17.16 -12.79 -1.18
C ASN A 134 15.90 -11.97 -1.40
N PHE A 135 14.84 -12.61 -1.88
CA PHE A 135 13.54 -11.97 -2.04
C PHE A 135 12.54 -12.63 -1.10
N LEU A 136 11.93 -11.82 -0.24
CA LEU A 136 10.76 -12.21 0.56
C LEU A 136 9.56 -11.41 0.06
N VAL A 137 8.52 -12.11 -0.38
CA VAL A 137 7.24 -11.52 -0.79
C VAL A 137 6.18 -11.96 0.21
N VAL A 138 5.50 -11.00 0.82
CA VAL A 138 4.35 -11.25 1.69
C VAL A 138 3.17 -10.51 1.11
N ALA A 139 2.14 -11.25 0.70
CA ALA A 139 1.08 -10.70 -0.12
C ALA A 139 -0.30 -11.27 0.20
N GLY A 140 -1.33 -10.60 -0.33
CA GLY A 140 -2.72 -11.03 -0.22
C GLY A 140 -3.48 -10.40 0.94
N GLY A 141 -4.75 -10.81 1.07
CA GLY A 141 -5.70 -10.29 2.04
C GLY A 141 -5.64 -10.94 3.41
N GLY A 142 -6.26 -10.30 4.41
CA GLY A 142 -6.46 -10.90 5.74
C GLY A 142 -7.57 -11.96 5.79
N THR A 143 -8.54 -11.88 4.87
CA THR A 143 -9.67 -12.79 4.72
C THR A 143 -9.98 -12.97 3.24
N PRO A 144 -10.78 -13.98 2.83
CA PRO A 144 -11.22 -14.07 1.43
C PRO A 144 -11.83 -12.76 0.92
N ARG A 145 -12.61 -12.07 1.76
CA ARG A 145 -13.30 -10.84 1.40
C ARG A 145 -12.36 -9.68 1.04
N ASN A 146 -11.18 -9.65 1.66
CA ASN A 146 -10.16 -8.63 1.47
C ASN A 146 -8.95 -9.19 0.71
N ASN A 147 -9.10 -10.31 0.00
CA ASN A 147 -8.02 -10.94 -0.76
C ASN A 147 -8.27 -10.76 -2.26
N GLU A 148 -8.17 -9.51 -2.73
CA GLU A 148 -8.51 -9.14 -4.09
C GLU A 148 -7.52 -9.68 -5.13
N ILE A 149 -8.01 -9.97 -6.33
CA ILE A 149 -7.22 -10.45 -7.46
C ILE A 149 -6.08 -9.50 -7.86
N ALA A 150 -6.21 -8.19 -7.62
CA ALA A 150 -5.12 -7.26 -7.83
C ALA A 150 -3.86 -7.61 -7.01
N LEU A 151 -4.02 -8.12 -5.78
CA LEU A 151 -2.90 -8.54 -4.93
C LEU A 151 -2.18 -9.76 -5.52
N GLU A 152 -2.93 -10.70 -6.12
CA GLU A 152 -2.35 -11.83 -6.85
C GLU A 152 -1.56 -11.35 -8.08
N LYS A 153 -2.16 -10.44 -8.86
CA LYS A 153 -1.58 -9.87 -10.07
C LYS A 153 -0.31 -9.06 -9.80
N ASN A 154 -0.24 -8.39 -8.65
CA ASN A 154 0.96 -7.71 -8.20
C ASN A 154 2.14 -8.67 -7.98
N VAL A 155 1.89 -9.84 -7.38
CA VAL A 155 2.92 -10.87 -7.21
C VAL A 155 3.34 -11.45 -8.57
N LEU A 156 2.39 -11.74 -9.46
CA LEU A 156 2.71 -12.22 -10.81
C LEU A 156 3.52 -11.20 -11.61
N TYR A 157 3.23 -9.91 -11.47
CA TYR A 157 4.00 -8.86 -12.10
C TYR A 157 5.41 -8.74 -11.52
N PHE A 158 5.55 -8.83 -10.19
CA PHE A 158 6.86 -8.87 -9.55
C PHE A 158 7.73 -10.03 -10.08
N GLN A 159 7.16 -11.22 -10.25
CA GLN A 159 7.87 -12.35 -10.87
C GLN A 159 8.34 -12.04 -12.30
N ARG A 160 7.52 -11.38 -13.11
CA ARG A 160 7.92 -10.93 -14.46
C ARG A 160 9.00 -9.85 -14.41
N ALA A 161 8.94 -8.93 -13.44
CA ALA A 161 9.96 -7.90 -13.24
C ALA A 161 11.32 -8.52 -12.85
N LEU A 162 11.33 -9.55 -12.00
CA LEU A 162 12.52 -10.34 -11.69
C LEU A 162 13.11 -10.98 -12.96
N GLN A 163 12.28 -11.65 -13.77
CA GLN A 163 12.71 -12.26 -15.04
C GLN A 163 13.31 -11.23 -16.00
N ALA A 164 12.66 -10.07 -16.15
CA ALA A 164 13.13 -8.99 -17.01
C ALA A 164 14.51 -8.44 -16.58
N ARG A 165 14.90 -8.66 -15.31
CA ARG A 165 16.18 -8.25 -14.75
C ARG A 165 17.18 -9.40 -14.59
N GLY A 166 16.85 -10.59 -15.11
CA GLY A 166 17.73 -11.75 -15.15
C GLY A 166 17.68 -12.64 -13.91
N PHE A 167 16.73 -12.41 -13.00
CA PHE A 167 16.51 -13.26 -11.83
C PHE A 167 15.53 -14.38 -12.14
N ASP A 168 15.77 -15.55 -11.54
CA ASP A 168 14.79 -16.64 -11.52
C ASP A 168 13.72 -16.33 -10.44
N PRO A 169 12.42 -16.20 -10.80
CA PRO A 169 11.36 -15.99 -9.82
C PRO A 169 11.29 -17.02 -8.71
N ALA A 170 11.80 -18.24 -8.92
CA ALA A 170 11.85 -19.27 -7.88
C ALA A 170 12.80 -18.91 -6.72
N GLN A 171 13.67 -17.91 -6.89
CA GLN A 171 14.50 -17.38 -5.80
C GLN A 171 13.69 -16.57 -4.77
N ALA A 172 12.48 -16.13 -5.12
CA ALA A 172 11.60 -15.43 -4.20
C ALA A 172 10.81 -16.40 -3.33
N THR A 173 10.95 -16.26 -2.00
CA THR A 173 10.01 -16.90 -1.08
C THR A 173 8.72 -16.09 -1.05
N ILE A 174 7.61 -16.71 -1.46
CA ILE A 174 6.31 -16.05 -1.54
C ILE A 174 5.37 -16.63 -0.49
N PHE A 175 4.93 -15.79 0.45
CA PHE A 175 3.77 -16.09 1.29
C PHE A 175 2.57 -15.30 0.79
N PHE A 176 1.45 -15.97 0.50
CA PHE A 176 0.27 -15.33 -0.07
C PHE A 176 -1.00 -15.79 0.63
N ALA A 177 -1.76 -14.88 1.25
CA ALA A 177 -3.07 -15.16 1.88
C ALA A 177 -3.13 -16.52 2.61
N ASN A 178 -4.06 -17.42 2.23
CA ASN A 178 -4.21 -18.79 2.73
C ASN A 178 -3.12 -19.78 2.29
N GLY A 179 -2.21 -19.36 1.41
CA GLY A 179 -1.12 -20.17 0.91
C GLY A 179 -1.58 -21.10 -0.21
N ASN A 180 -1.13 -22.35 -0.15
CA ASN A 180 -1.32 -23.38 -1.16
C ASN A 180 -2.32 -24.48 -0.72
N ASP A 181 -3.28 -24.14 0.15
CA ASP A 181 -4.27 -25.08 0.67
C ASP A 181 -5.42 -25.42 -0.32
N GLY A 182 -5.39 -24.79 -1.51
CA GLY A 182 -6.36 -25.02 -2.59
C GLY A 182 -7.72 -24.32 -2.39
N GLN A 183 -7.94 -23.60 -1.29
CA GLN A 183 -9.20 -22.92 -1.05
C GLN A 183 -9.40 -21.72 -1.98
N ALA A 184 -10.64 -21.53 -2.41
CA ALA A 184 -11.05 -20.38 -3.21
C ALA A 184 -11.17 -19.13 -2.34
N THR A 185 -10.09 -18.37 -2.26
CA THR A 185 -9.98 -17.17 -1.40
C THR A 185 -9.67 -15.90 -2.17
N VAL A 186 -9.17 -15.99 -3.41
CA VAL A 186 -8.88 -14.82 -4.23
C VAL A 186 -10.18 -14.29 -4.80
N ARG A 187 -10.57 -13.12 -4.32
CA ARG A 187 -11.81 -12.43 -4.67
C ARG A 187 -11.64 -11.64 -5.97
N TYR A 188 -12.58 -11.81 -6.90
CA TYR A 188 -12.63 -11.06 -8.15
C TYR A 188 -14.06 -10.79 -8.60
N ILE A 189 -14.22 -9.85 -9.54
CA ILE A 189 -15.48 -9.58 -10.24
C ILE A 189 -15.39 -10.18 -11.65
N ASN A 190 -16.30 -11.11 -11.99
CA ASN A 190 -16.33 -11.70 -13.33
C ASN A 190 -16.96 -10.75 -14.38
N ASP A 191 -16.99 -11.16 -15.65
CA ASP A 191 -17.55 -10.36 -16.75
C ASP A 191 -19.05 -10.03 -16.56
N GLN A 192 -19.76 -10.85 -15.77
CA GLN A 192 -21.17 -10.64 -15.40
C GLN A 192 -21.33 -9.73 -14.18
N ARG A 193 -20.24 -9.08 -13.72
CA ARG A 193 -20.16 -8.23 -12.53
C ARG A 193 -20.52 -8.94 -11.23
N GLN A 194 -20.35 -10.25 -11.17
CA GLN A 194 -20.59 -11.04 -9.97
C GLN A 194 -19.29 -11.25 -9.20
N GLU A 195 -19.37 -11.10 -7.88
CA GLU A 195 -18.28 -11.46 -6.98
C GLU A 195 -18.09 -12.97 -6.99
N GLN A 196 -16.86 -13.39 -7.21
CA GLN A 196 -16.43 -14.78 -7.30
C GLN A 196 -15.13 -14.97 -6.52
N TYR A 197 -14.83 -16.24 -6.23
CA TYR A 197 -13.61 -16.63 -5.55
C TYR A 197 -12.91 -17.72 -6.35
N LYS A 198 -11.58 -17.66 -6.40
CA LYS A 198 -10.74 -18.70 -6.98
C LYS A 198 -9.55 -19.02 -6.08
N ALA A 199 -8.94 -20.19 -6.28
CA ALA A 199 -7.68 -20.49 -5.62
C ALA A 199 -6.57 -19.56 -6.13
N PRO A 200 -5.55 -19.24 -5.30
CA PRO A 200 -4.38 -18.51 -5.75
C PRO A 200 -3.69 -19.21 -6.92
N ALA A 201 -3.38 -18.45 -7.97
CA ALA A 201 -2.71 -18.93 -9.18
C ALA A 201 -1.30 -18.34 -9.31
N ILE A 202 -0.53 -18.38 -8.22
CA ILE A 202 0.85 -17.87 -8.15
C ILE A 202 1.82 -19.05 -8.13
N PRO A 203 2.72 -19.19 -9.11
CA PRO A 203 3.77 -20.20 -9.08
C PRO A 203 4.70 -20.01 -7.88
N GLY A 204 5.02 -21.10 -7.17
CA GLY A 204 6.03 -21.09 -6.11
C GLY A 204 5.60 -20.50 -4.75
N VAL A 205 4.29 -20.43 -4.46
CA VAL A 205 3.81 -20.05 -3.11
C VAL A 205 4.36 -21.03 -2.07
N ALA A 206 5.15 -20.51 -1.14
CA ALA A 206 5.79 -21.26 -0.06
C ALA A 206 4.83 -21.54 1.11
N GLY A 207 3.77 -20.74 1.26
CA GLY A 207 2.76 -20.94 2.29
C GLY A 207 1.86 -19.72 2.51
N ALA A 208 1.07 -19.78 3.58
CA ALA A 208 0.18 -18.69 3.98
C ALA A 208 0.94 -17.44 4.46
N ALA A 209 0.41 -16.26 4.15
CA ALA A 209 0.93 -14.97 4.63
C ALA A 209 0.54 -14.74 6.09
N THR A 210 1.18 -15.44 7.03
CA THR A 210 0.93 -15.32 8.48
C THR A 210 2.13 -14.72 9.20
N VAL A 211 1.91 -14.11 10.38
CA VAL A 211 2.99 -13.61 11.24
C VAL A 211 3.98 -14.73 11.57
N ALA A 212 3.47 -15.94 11.82
CA ALA A 212 4.30 -17.11 12.13
C ALA A 212 5.24 -17.47 10.98
N ASN A 213 4.74 -17.55 9.74
CA ASN A 213 5.57 -17.88 8.58
C ASN A 213 6.62 -16.81 8.30
N VAL A 214 6.25 -15.52 8.41
CA VAL A 214 7.21 -14.40 8.24
C VAL A 214 8.29 -14.45 9.32
N THR A 215 7.91 -14.63 10.58
CA THR A 215 8.83 -14.71 11.72
C THR A 215 9.79 -15.90 11.57
N ASN A 216 9.26 -17.08 11.24
CA ASN A 216 10.05 -18.29 11.04
C ASN A 216 11.04 -18.12 9.89
N TRP A 217 10.60 -17.53 8.78
CA TRP A 217 11.47 -17.30 7.63
C TRP A 217 12.62 -16.34 7.97
N LEU A 218 12.32 -15.21 8.64
CA LEU A 218 13.32 -14.23 9.06
C LEU A 218 14.31 -14.85 10.07
N GLY A 219 13.83 -15.64 11.02
CA GLY A 219 14.67 -16.33 12.00
C GLY A 219 15.67 -17.31 11.35
N GLN A 220 15.31 -17.90 10.20
CA GLN A 220 16.21 -18.78 9.45
C GLN A 220 17.30 -18.03 8.67
N GLN A 221 17.16 -16.71 8.46
CA GLN A 221 18.11 -15.90 7.68
C GLN A 221 19.36 -15.48 8.46
N GLY A 222 19.49 -15.82 9.75
CA GLY A 222 20.52 -15.27 10.64
C GLY A 222 21.97 -15.41 10.14
N ARG A 223 22.28 -16.46 9.35
CA ARG A 223 23.63 -16.71 8.78
C ARG A 223 23.80 -16.32 7.32
N ASP A 224 22.71 -16.02 6.61
CA ASP A 224 22.77 -15.69 5.19
C ASP A 224 23.30 -14.26 5.00
N ARG A 225 24.37 -14.04 4.23
CA ARG A 225 24.94 -12.70 4.06
C ARG A 225 24.36 -11.92 2.88
N ARG A 226 23.45 -12.53 2.13
CA ARG A 226 22.79 -11.90 0.99
C ARG A 226 21.91 -10.73 1.42
N SER A 227 21.90 -9.67 0.62
CA SER A 227 20.99 -8.56 0.82
C SER A 227 19.54 -9.03 0.67
N LEU A 228 18.63 -8.44 1.44
CA LEU A 228 17.21 -8.78 1.45
C LEU A 228 16.40 -7.71 0.74
N PHE A 229 15.63 -8.10 -0.27
CA PHE A 229 14.53 -7.31 -0.81
C PHE A 229 13.20 -7.86 -0.27
N PHE A 230 12.55 -7.09 0.60
CA PHE A 230 11.26 -7.43 1.18
C PHE A 230 10.13 -6.67 0.48
N TYR A 231 9.24 -7.40 -0.20
CA TYR A 231 8.08 -6.84 -0.87
C TYR A 231 6.79 -7.18 -0.12
N PHE A 232 6.02 -6.15 0.24
CA PHE A 232 4.66 -6.32 0.73
C PHE A 232 3.64 -5.71 -0.22
N THR A 233 2.60 -6.49 -0.55
CA THR A 233 1.41 -6.01 -1.28
C THR A 233 0.15 -6.62 -0.69
N GLY A 234 -0.68 -5.78 -0.10
CA GLY A 234 -1.83 -6.20 0.69
C GLY A 234 -2.48 -5.01 1.35
N HIS A 235 -3.16 -5.25 2.47
CA HIS A 235 -3.82 -4.18 3.20
C HIS A 235 -2.96 -3.66 4.37
N GLY A 236 -3.24 -2.44 4.80
CA GLY A 236 -2.61 -1.79 5.95
C GLY A 236 -3.64 -1.26 6.93
N ALA A 237 -3.35 -1.36 8.22
CA ALA A 237 -4.21 -0.87 9.31
C ALA A 237 -3.57 0.33 10.00
N LYS A 238 -4.34 1.41 10.10
CA LYS A 238 -3.93 2.61 10.84
C LYS A 238 -4.01 2.38 12.35
N ASN A 239 -2.95 2.75 13.04
CA ASN A 239 -2.93 2.87 14.49
C ASN A 239 -3.24 4.33 14.86
N ASN A 240 -4.44 4.59 15.38
CA ASN A 240 -4.89 5.95 15.69
C ASN A 240 -4.17 6.56 16.90
N GLN A 241 -3.68 5.73 17.82
CA GLN A 241 -2.95 6.15 19.00
C GLN A 241 -1.48 6.43 18.68
N ASN A 242 -0.89 5.65 17.76
CA ASN A 242 0.49 5.80 17.33
C ASN A 242 0.62 5.56 15.81
N PRO A 243 0.46 6.61 14.98
CA PRO A 243 0.60 6.51 13.54
C PRO A 243 2.02 6.13 13.05
N ASP A 244 3.02 6.15 13.93
CA ASP A 244 4.37 5.67 13.63
C ASP A 244 4.51 4.15 13.75
N ASN A 245 3.47 3.47 14.27
CA ASN A 245 3.42 2.02 14.46
C ASN A 245 2.13 1.42 13.87
N ASN A 246 1.81 1.75 12.62
CA ASN A 246 0.75 1.09 11.87
C ASN A 246 1.11 -0.38 11.59
N SER A 247 0.20 -1.14 10.96
CA SER A 247 0.39 -2.57 10.76
C SER A 247 0.10 -3.03 9.33
N LEU A 248 0.81 -4.07 8.90
CA LEU A 248 0.42 -4.92 7.79
C LEU A 248 -0.75 -5.80 8.23
N ILE A 249 -1.69 -6.06 7.33
CA ILE A 249 -2.77 -7.04 7.54
C ILE A 249 -2.36 -8.34 6.85
N LEU A 250 -2.19 -9.39 7.64
CA LEU A 250 -1.81 -10.73 7.22
C LEU A 250 -3.00 -11.68 7.33
N TRP A 251 -2.88 -12.87 6.74
CA TRP A 251 -3.93 -13.89 6.70
C TRP A 251 -4.45 -14.23 8.11
N GLY A 252 -5.78 -14.37 8.21
CA GLY A 252 -6.47 -14.51 9.49
C GLY A 252 -6.57 -13.19 10.27
N ASP A 253 -6.60 -12.06 9.56
CA ASP A 253 -6.57 -10.69 10.10
C ASP A 253 -5.46 -10.43 11.13
N GLN A 254 -4.35 -11.19 11.03
CA GLN A 254 -3.19 -11.00 11.88
C GLN A 254 -2.55 -9.65 11.58
N ARG A 255 -2.04 -8.97 12.62
CA ARG A 255 -1.35 -7.69 12.49
C ARG A 255 0.15 -7.90 12.66
N LEU A 256 0.93 -7.36 11.73
CA LEU A 256 2.39 -7.21 11.88
C LEU A 256 2.72 -5.72 11.90
N THR A 257 3.03 -5.19 13.08
CA THR A 257 3.31 -3.76 13.28
C THR A 257 4.71 -3.38 12.79
N VAL A 258 4.98 -2.09 12.61
CA VAL A 258 6.32 -1.56 12.32
C VAL A 258 7.33 -2.04 13.37
N GLN A 259 6.98 -1.94 14.65
CA GLN A 259 7.86 -2.35 15.75
C GLN A 259 8.12 -3.87 15.75
N GLN A 260 7.08 -4.68 15.55
CA GLN A 260 7.22 -6.14 15.50
C GLN A 260 8.10 -6.58 14.32
N LEU A 261 7.89 -6.01 13.12
CA LEU A 261 8.74 -6.28 11.96
C LEU A 261 10.19 -5.86 12.25
N SER A 262 10.38 -4.66 12.80
CA SER A 262 11.72 -4.13 13.10
C SER A 262 12.47 -5.01 14.11
N GLN A 263 11.80 -5.51 15.14
CA GLN A 263 12.38 -6.46 16.10
C GLN A 263 12.85 -7.76 15.46
N GLN A 264 12.17 -8.24 14.42
CA GLN A 264 12.65 -9.40 13.65
C GLN A 264 13.87 -9.04 12.80
N LEU A 265 13.86 -7.87 12.15
CA LEU A 265 14.99 -7.41 11.34
C LEU A 265 16.22 -7.08 12.20
N ASP A 266 16.03 -6.67 13.46
CA ASP A 266 17.10 -6.40 14.43
C ASP A 266 17.93 -7.65 14.74
N GLN A 267 17.38 -8.85 14.52
CA GLN A 267 18.04 -10.14 14.74
C GLN A 267 18.91 -10.59 13.56
N LEU A 268 18.81 -9.94 12.40
CA LEU A 268 19.59 -10.29 11.21
C LEU A 268 21.04 -9.79 11.34
N GLY A 269 21.97 -10.42 10.62
CA GLY A 269 23.36 -9.94 10.56
C GLY A 269 23.45 -8.51 10.00
N SER A 270 24.34 -7.68 10.57
CA SER A 270 24.54 -6.28 10.14
C SER A 270 25.39 -6.13 8.88
N ASP A 271 25.91 -7.23 8.33
CA ASP A 271 26.73 -7.31 7.13
C ASP A 271 25.92 -7.34 5.82
N ARG A 272 24.59 -7.20 5.91
CA ARG A 272 23.68 -7.17 4.76
C ARG A 272 22.86 -5.88 4.70
N GLN A 273 22.37 -5.56 3.52
CA GLN A 273 21.36 -4.52 3.32
C GLN A 273 19.96 -5.11 3.31
N ILE A 274 18.99 -4.34 3.79
CA ILE A 274 17.57 -4.70 3.78
C ILE A 274 16.82 -3.57 3.08
N VAL A 275 16.28 -3.87 1.91
CA VAL A 275 15.48 -2.95 1.11
C VAL A 275 14.03 -3.40 1.17
N THR A 276 13.10 -2.50 1.45
CA THR A 276 11.67 -2.82 1.48
C THR A 276 10.90 -2.05 0.42
N MET A 277 9.96 -2.70 -0.27
CA MET A 277 8.95 -2.00 -1.07
C MET A 277 7.56 -2.41 -0.56
N MET A 278 6.71 -1.42 -0.33
CA MET A 278 5.45 -1.61 0.37
C MET A 278 4.32 -0.83 -0.33
N ALA A 279 3.38 -1.59 -0.90
CA ALA A 279 2.20 -1.07 -1.58
C ALA A 279 0.92 -1.39 -0.80
N GLN A 280 0.63 -0.56 0.20
CA GLN A 280 -0.56 -0.64 1.04
C GLN A 280 -0.92 0.70 1.68
N CYS A 281 -2.12 0.80 2.25
CA CYS A 281 -2.53 1.94 3.07
C CYS A 281 -1.55 2.18 4.24
N TYR A 282 -1.27 3.45 4.53
CA TYR A 282 -0.46 3.89 5.67
C TYR A 282 1.00 3.39 5.68
N ALA A 283 1.50 2.96 4.51
CA ALA A 283 2.81 2.35 4.34
C ALA A 283 3.97 3.23 4.83
N GLY A 284 3.87 4.56 4.73
CA GLY A 284 4.94 5.48 5.15
C GLY A 284 5.29 5.44 6.64
N SER A 285 4.46 4.81 7.48
CA SER A 285 4.83 4.51 8.88
C SER A 285 5.98 3.50 8.97
N PHE A 286 6.08 2.58 8.00
CA PHE A 286 7.12 1.58 7.94
C PHE A 286 8.47 2.18 7.62
N ALA A 287 8.57 3.44 7.19
CA ALA A 287 9.85 4.15 7.09
C ALA A 287 10.61 4.15 8.44
N ASN A 288 9.89 4.07 9.57
CA ASN A 288 10.49 4.03 10.89
C ASN A 288 11.28 2.74 11.19
N PHE A 289 11.19 1.70 10.35
CA PHE A 289 11.94 0.45 10.53
C PHE A 289 13.46 0.60 10.42
N VAL A 290 13.93 1.74 9.89
CA VAL A 290 15.35 2.12 9.87
C VAL A 290 15.89 2.42 11.27
N HIS A 291 15.02 2.63 12.25
CA HIS A 291 15.39 2.82 13.65
C HIS A 291 15.37 1.51 14.43
N PRO A 292 16.17 1.37 15.50
CA PRO A 292 16.09 0.22 16.39
C PRO A 292 14.67 0.03 16.93
N ASN A 293 14.16 -1.20 16.91
CA ASN A 293 12.78 -1.53 17.30
C ASN A 293 11.70 -0.74 16.54
N GLY A 294 11.99 -0.09 15.42
CA GLY A 294 11.01 0.66 14.64
C GLY A 294 10.49 1.92 15.32
N THR A 295 11.21 2.46 16.31
CA THR A 295 10.80 3.66 17.05
C THR A 295 11.63 4.87 16.59
N PRO A 296 11.00 5.95 16.07
CA PRO A 296 11.71 7.14 15.63
C PRO A 296 12.66 7.68 16.70
N GLY A 297 13.89 7.96 16.30
CA GLY A 297 14.92 8.46 17.19
C GLY A 297 16.16 8.93 16.42
N VAL A 298 17.19 9.33 17.16
CA VAL A 298 18.43 9.86 16.56
C VAL A 298 19.24 8.76 15.89
N ASN A 299 19.23 7.54 16.44
CA ASN A 299 20.05 6.44 15.95
C ASN A 299 19.31 5.59 14.91
N LEU A 300 20.05 5.13 13.92
CA LEU A 300 19.61 4.07 13.00
C LEU A 300 19.93 2.69 13.56
N ALA A 301 19.20 1.67 13.10
CA ALA A 301 19.48 0.28 13.38
C ALA A 301 20.89 -0.12 12.92
N ALA A 302 21.45 -1.17 13.51
CA ALA A 302 22.79 -1.66 13.15
C ALA A 302 22.84 -2.17 11.70
N GLN A 303 21.77 -2.83 11.23
CA GLN A 303 21.61 -3.26 9.85
C GLN A 303 21.31 -2.06 8.95
N THR A 304 21.90 -2.00 7.76
CA THR A 304 21.55 -0.95 6.78
C THR A 304 20.19 -1.26 6.17
N ARG A 305 19.25 -0.33 6.36
CA ARG A 305 17.84 -0.47 6.01
C ARG A 305 17.37 0.74 5.22
N CYS A 306 16.61 0.50 4.16
CA CYS A 306 15.92 1.54 3.43
C CYS A 306 14.63 1.00 2.80
N GLY A 307 13.69 1.88 2.53
CA GLY A 307 12.39 1.46 2.06
C GLY A 307 11.67 2.50 1.21
N PHE A 308 10.71 1.99 0.45
CA PHE A 308 9.91 2.74 -0.49
C PHE A 308 8.43 2.38 -0.32
N PHE A 309 7.61 3.40 -0.10
CA PHE A 309 6.25 3.23 0.38
C PHE A 309 5.27 3.96 -0.53
N ALA A 310 4.14 3.32 -0.81
CA ALA A 310 3.12 3.87 -1.71
C ALA A 310 2.54 5.20 -1.23
N THR A 311 2.41 5.40 0.08
CA THR A 311 1.76 6.60 0.63
C THR A 311 2.28 6.96 2.02
N ILE A 312 1.97 8.15 2.51
CA ILE A 312 2.35 8.62 3.85
C ILE A 312 1.61 7.86 4.98
N LYS A 313 2.15 7.91 6.21
CA LYS A 313 1.66 7.17 7.38
C LYS A 313 0.20 7.43 7.78
N THR A 314 -0.42 8.48 7.27
CA THR A 314 -1.80 8.88 7.59
C THR A 314 -2.79 8.69 6.45
N SER A 315 -2.30 8.33 5.25
CA SER A 315 -3.10 8.25 4.03
C SER A 315 -3.37 6.82 3.61
N VAL A 316 -4.52 6.63 2.95
CA VAL A 316 -4.84 5.38 2.26
C VAL A 316 -4.08 5.31 0.94
N SER A 317 -3.96 4.11 0.39
CA SER A 317 -3.32 3.86 -0.91
C SER A 317 -4.31 3.22 -1.88
N VAL A 318 -4.09 3.39 -3.17
CA VAL A 318 -4.80 2.64 -4.21
C VAL A 318 -4.08 1.32 -4.47
N GLY A 319 -4.82 0.28 -4.88
CA GLY A 319 -4.19 -0.98 -5.25
C GLY A 319 -4.97 -2.24 -4.87
N CYS A 320 -5.96 -2.15 -4.01
CA CYS A 320 -6.77 -3.30 -3.61
C CYS A 320 -8.13 -3.29 -4.33
N THR A 321 -8.15 -3.74 -5.59
CA THR A 321 -9.38 -3.81 -6.39
C THR A 321 -9.71 -5.26 -6.80
N PRO A 322 -10.99 -5.68 -6.75
CA PRO A 322 -11.41 -6.99 -7.24
C PRO A 322 -11.56 -7.03 -8.77
N GLU A 323 -11.29 -5.93 -9.47
CA GLU A 323 -11.36 -5.86 -10.94
C GLU A 323 -10.25 -6.70 -11.60
N VAL A 324 -10.63 -7.48 -12.61
CA VAL A 324 -9.76 -8.51 -13.23
C VAL A 324 -8.81 -7.90 -14.27
N ASN A 325 -9.18 -6.80 -14.93
CA ASN A 325 -8.36 -6.30 -16.04
C ASN A 325 -7.07 -5.65 -15.52
N GLU A 326 -5.94 -6.30 -15.84
CA GLU A 326 -4.62 -5.79 -15.49
C GLU A 326 -4.32 -4.47 -16.19
N ALA A 327 -4.91 -4.14 -17.35
CA ALA A 327 -4.63 -2.88 -18.05
C ALA A 327 -5.20 -1.65 -17.32
N ASP A 328 -6.29 -1.84 -16.57
CA ASP A 328 -7.03 -0.75 -15.92
C ASP A 328 -6.53 -0.44 -14.51
N TYR A 329 -5.76 -1.36 -13.93
CA TYR A 329 -5.11 -1.21 -12.65
C TYR A 329 -3.90 -0.28 -12.77
N ARG A 330 -3.60 0.61 -11.80
CA ARG A 330 -2.30 1.31 -11.68
C ARG A 330 -2.15 1.71 -10.22
N ASP A 331 -1.28 1.03 -9.49
CA ASP A 331 -0.88 1.38 -8.14
C ASP A 331 0.59 1.81 -8.09
N TYR A 332 1.07 2.14 -6.91
CA TYR A 332 2.49 2.45 -6.71
C TYR A 332 3.43 1.33 -7.16
N SER A 333 3.12 0.07 -6.82
CA SER A 333 4.00 -1.08 -7.16
C SER A 333 4.15 -1.26 -8.66
N SER A 334 3.08 -1.01 -9.41
CA SER A 334 3.05 -1.04 -10.87
C SER A 334 4.09 -0.12 -11.48
N SER A 335 4.12 1.12 -11.00
CA SER A 335 5.00 2.17 -11.50
C SER A 335 6.44 1.95 -11.03
N PHE A 336 6.63 1.57 -9.76
CA PHE A 336 7.95 1.28 -9.19
C PHE A 336 8.67 0.16 -9.96
N PHE A 337 7.99 -0.97 -10.19
CA PHE A 337 8.59 -2.07 -10.95
C PHE A 337 8.68 -1.78 -12.44
N ALA A 338 7.85 -0.90 -13.00
CA ALA A 338 8.00 -0.46 -14.38
C ALA A 338 9.30 0.33 -14.56
N GLY A 339 9.57 1.28 -13.66
CA GLY A 339 10.84 2.01 -13.63
C GLY A 339 12.03 1.08 -13.42
N LEU A 340 11.95 0.16 -12.45
CA LEU A 340 13.05 -0.75 -12.10
C LEU A 340 13.34 -1.81 -13.17
N SER A 341 12.32 -2.33 -13.84
CA SER A 341 12.44 -3.42 -14.83
C SER A 341 12.54 -2.94 -16.27
N GLY A 342 12.12 -1.71 -16.56
CA GLY A 342 11.95 -1.20 -17.92
C GLY A 342 10.75 -1.81 -18.66
N ARG A 343 9.88 -2.56 -17.95
CA ARG A 343 8.71 -3.23 -18.50
C ARG A 343 7.49 -2.91 -17.66
N ASP A 344 6.40 -2.49 -18.27
CA ASP A 344 5.14 -2.29 -17.56
C ASP A 344 4.44 -3.62 -17.23
N ARG A 345 3.31 -3.55 -16.50
CA ARG A 345 2.56 -4.75 -16.10
C ARG A 345 2.11 -5.63 -17.26
N THR A 346 1.88 -5.04 -18.43
CA THR A 346 1.43 -5.74 -19.63
C THR A 346 2.61 -6.28 -20.46
N GLY A 347 3.85 -6.06 -20.01
CA GLY A 347 5.07 -6.49 -20.69
C GLY A 347 5.58 -5.51 -21.75
N GLN A 348 4.92 -4.36 -21.92
CA GLN A 348 5.36 -3.33 -22.86
C GLN A 348 6.57 -2.59 -22.29
N ALA A 349 7.37 -1.98 -23.16
CA ALA A 349 8.50 -1.18 -22.73
C ALA A 349 8.01 0.05 -21.94
N ALA A 350 8.56 0.25 -20.74
CA ALA A 350 8.38 1.47 -19.97
C ALA A 350 9.45 2.51 -20.35
N ALA A 351 9.19 3.79 -20.10
CA ALA A 351 10.24 4.80 -20.21
C ALA A 351 11.38 4.49 -19.21
N SER A 352 12.61 4.80 -19.59
CA SER A 352 13.76 4.55 -18.73
C SER A 352 13.71 5.42 -17.47
N ALA A 353 13.99 4.81 -16.32
CA ALA A 353 14.19 5.50 -15.05
C ALA A 353 15.67 5.81 -14.76
N ASP A 354 16.61 5.40 -15.63
CA ASP A 354 18.05 5.72 -15.52
C ASP A 354 18.26 7.22 -15.79
N TYR A 355 18.07 8.04 -14.76
CA TYR A 355 18.11 9.49 -14.84
C TYR A 355 19.53 10.02 -14.68
N ASN A 356 20.40 9.26 -14.01
CA ASN A 356 21.82 9.60 -13.87
C ASN A 356 22.68 9.12 -15.06
N ARG A 357 22.13 8.24 -15.93
CA ARG A 357 22.75 7.66 -17.14
C ARG A 357 23.96 6.78 -16.85
N ASP A 358 23.94 6.04 -15.73
CA ASP A 358 24.99 5.10 -15.36
C ASP A 358 24.80 3.69 -15.94
N GLY A 359 23.70 3.47 -16.67
CA GLY A 359 23.36 2.20 -17.29
C GLY A 359 22.68 1.20 -16.36
N ARG A 360 22.39 1.60 -15.11
CA ARG A 360 21.60 0.85 -14.14
C ARG A 360 20.41 1.70 -13.69
N VAL A 361 19.46 1.06 -13.00
CA VAL A 361 18.34 1.77 -12.38
C VAL A 361 18.34 1.44 -10.90
N SER A 362 18.66 2.44 -10.09
CA SER A 362 18.59 2.36 -8.64
C SER A 362 17.15 2.29 -8.13
N TYR A 363 16.96 1.85 -6.89
CA TYR A 363 15.63 1.92 -6.28
C TYR A 363 15.13 3.36 -6.10
N ALA A 364 16.04 4.32 -5.85
CA ALA A 364 15.72 5.75 -5.79
C ALA A 364 15.18 6.27 -7.13
N GLU A 365 15.78 5.86 -8.25
CA GLU A 365 15.31 6.19 -9.59
C GLU A 365 13.96 5.55 -9.92
N ALA A 366 13.78 4.28 -9.58
CA ALA A 366 12.49 3.59 -9.70
C ALA A 366 11.39 4.28 -8.85
N HIS A 367 11.75 4.78 -7.66
CA HIS A 367 10.87 5.58 -6.82
C HIS A 367 10.52 6.92 -7.47
N GLY A 368 11.51 7.64 -8.02
CA GLY A 368 11.29 8.88 -8.78
C GLY A 368 10.37 8.67 -9.99
N PHE A 369 10.57 7.58 -10.73
CA PHE A 369 9.66 7.18 -11.81
C PHE A 369 8.22 6.98 -11.31
N ALA A 370 8.05 6.29 -10.18
CA ALA A 370 6.73 6.04 -9.60
C ALA A 370 5.99 7.31 -9.16
N LYS A 371 6.70 8.38 -8.81
CA LYS A 371 6.07 9.68 -8.45
C LYS A 371 5.37 10.34 -9.64
N VAL A 372 5.78 10.06 -10.88
CA VAL A 372 5.27 10.72 -12.09
C VAL A 372 4.45 9.83 -13.02
N ASP A 373 4.73 8.52 -13.09
CA ASP A 373 4.14 7.61 -14.10
C ASP A 373 2.66 7.27 -13.87
N GLY A 374 2.23 7.17 -12.61
CA GLY A 374 0.91 6.67 -12.25
C GLY A 374 -0.14 7.76 -11.97
N ARG A 375 -1.32 7.66 -12.61
CA ARG A 375 -2.54 8.42 -12.29
C ARG A 375 -3.17 7.93 -10.98
N THR A 376 -2.43 8.03 -9.88
CA THR A 376 -2.85 7.55 -8.55
C THR A 376 -3.01 8.73 -7.60
N THR A 377 -3.75 8.52 -6.52
CA THR A 377 -3.89 9.49 -5.41
C THR A 377 -2.83 9.30 -4.32
N ASP A 378 -2.00 8.26 -4.47
CA ASP A 378 -0.89 7.93 -3.59
C ASP A 378 0.06 9.12 -3.40
N LEU A 379 0.74 9.17 -2.26
CA LEU A 379 1.78 10.14 -1.95
C LEU A 379 3.09 9.40 -1.63
N PRO A 380 3.79 8.86 -2.65
CA PRO A 380 4.93 7.99 -2.41
C PRO A 380 6.03 8.68 -1.62
N VAL A 381 6.61 7.92 -0.69
CA VAL A 381 7.75 8.37 0.12
C VAL A 381 8.81 7.29 0.24
N SER A 382 10.07 7.68 0.40
CA SER A 382 11.15 6.79 0.83
C SER A 382 11.52 6.99 2.31
N THR A 383 12.42 6.15 2.82
CA THR A 383 12.97 6.29 4.17
C THR A 383 13.71 7.60 4.39
N SER A 384 14.56 8.01 3.45
CA SER A 384 15.32 9.26 3.53
C SER A 384 14.39 10.47 3.54
N GLU A 385 13.30 10.44 2.77
CA GLU A 385 12.32 11.52 2.68
C GLU A 385 11.52 11.69 3.97
N VAL A 386 11.01 10.58 4.54
CA VAL A 386 10.33 10.62 5.85
C VAL A 386 11.29 11.12 6.94
N TRP A 387 12.54 10.67 6.92
CA TRP A 387 13.55 11.11 7.87
C TRP A 387 13.85 12.60 7.71
N LEU A 388 14.11 13.11 6.49
CA LEU A 388 14.34 14.53 6.21
C LEU A 388 13.19 15.39 6.73
N HIS A 389 11.95 14.99 6.44
CA HIS A 389 10.76 15.72 6.90
C HIS A 389 10.63 15.79 8.44
N SER A 390 11.18 14.81 9.17
CA SER A 390 11.21 14.83 10.64
C SER A 390 12.26 15.80 11.23
N GLN A 391 13.22 16.24 10.43
CA GLN A 391 14.28 17.17 10.87
C GLN A 391 13.87 18.64 10.82
N ARG A 392 12.64 18.95 10.42
CA ARG A 392 12.14 20.33 10.25
C ARG A 392 10.74 20.51 10.80
N SER A 393 10.51 21.65 11.43
CA SER A 393 9.18 22.14 11.77
C SER A 393 8.38 22.52 10.53
N GLU A 394 7.06 22.62 10.67
CA GLU A 394 6.20 23.08 9.57
C GLU A 394 6.53 24.50 9.11
N ALA A 395 6.97 25.39 10.03
CA ALA A 395 7.38 26.74 9.66
C ALA A 395 8.61 26.74 8.75
N GLU A 396 9.62 25.90 9.05
CA GLU A 396 10.82 25.76 8.22
C GLU A 396 10.50 25.14 6.86
N LYS A 397 9.60 24.14 6.82
CA LYS A 397 9.11 23.56 5.54
C LYS A 397 8.44 24.62 4.67
N GLN A 398 7.62 25.48 5.26
CA GLN A 398 7.00 26.58 4.53
C GLN A 398 8.03 27.60 4.01
N GLN A 399 9.08 27.88 4.77
CA GLN A 399 10.17 28.74 4.29
C GLN A 399 10.88 28.14 3.06
N ILE A 400 11.08 26.82 3.03
CA ILE A 400 11.65 26.12 1.86
C ILE A 400 10.73 26.25 0.65
N LEU A 401 9.43 26.00 0.81
CA LEU A 401 8.45 26.07 -0.29
C LEU A 401 8.20 27.49 -0.84
N ASN A 402 8.65 28.52 -0.11
CA ASN A 402 8.63 29.91 -0.56
C ASN A 402 9.86 30.32 -1.40
N GLN A 403 10.87 29.45 -1.53
CA GLN A 403 12.00 29.70 -2.43
C GLN A 403 11.63 29.41 -3.89
N PRO A 404 12.27 30.08 -4.87
CA PRO A 404 12.14 29.71 -6.27
C PRO A 404 12.50 28.23 -6.51
N LEU A 405 11.69 27.52 -7.30
CA LEU A 405 11.93 26.10 -7.64
C LEU A 405 13.35 25.89 -8.19
N GLN A 406 13.80 26.79 -9.05
CA GLN A 406 15.13 26.75 -9.68
C GLN A 406 16.27 26.78 -8.66
N SER A 407 16.11 27.52 -7.55
CA SER A 407 17.13 27.61 -6.50
C SER A 407 17.29 26.27 -5.78
N LEU A 408 16.19 25.57 -5.52
CA LEU A 408 16.21 24.24 -4.91
C LEU A 408 16.83 23.22 -5.87
N LEU A 409 16.43 23.25 -7.15
CA LEU A 409 16.93 22.36 -8.20
C LEU A 409 18.44 22.35 -8.38
N ALA A 410 19.15 23.43 -8.00
CA ALA A 410 20.60 23.50 -8.07
C ALA A 410 21.32 22.39 -7.28
N SER A 411 20.68 21.86 -6.24
CA SER A 411 21.20 20.78 -5.39
C SER A 411 20.50 19.43 -5.58
N ALA A 412 19.51 19.37 -6.46
CA ALA A 412 18.71 18.16 -6.69
C ALA A 412 19.53 17.07 -7.36
N ARG A 413 19.39 15.83 -6.86
CA ARG A 413 19.89 14.64 -7.55
C ARG A 413 19.12 14.39 -8.86
N PRO A 414 19.66 13.62 -9.82
CA PRO A 414 19.05 13.45 -11.14
C PRO A 414 17.58 13.00 -11.11
N GLU A 415 17.24 12.03 -10.27
CA GLU A 415 15.88 11.52 -10.11
C GLU A 415 14.92 12.56 -9.51
N GLN A 416 15.39 13.34 -8.53
CA GLN A 416 14.59 14.40 -7.91
C GLN A 416 14.31 15.54 -8.90
N ARG A 417 15.35 15.94 -9.66
CA ARG A 417 15.23 16.93 -10.72
C ARG A 417 14.21 16.48 -11.77
N TYR A 418 14.28 15.23 -12.20
CA TYR A 418 13.34 14.68 -13.17
C TYR A 418 11.89 14.76 -12.64
N VAL A 419 11.65 14.39 -11.38
CA VAL A 419 10.32 14.48 -10.75
C VAL A 419 9.82 15.93 -10.73
N VAL A 420 10.63 16.86 -10.23
CA VAL A 420 10.27 18.28 -10.13
C VAL A 420 9.98 18.88 -11.51
N GLU A 421 10.88 18.68 -12.48
CA GLU A 421 10.72 19.25 -13.82
C GLU A 421 9.50 18.66 -14.54
N THR A 422 9.23 17.36 -14.37
CA THR A 422 8.07 16.69 -14.97
C THR A 422 6.76 17.22 -14.39
N LEU A 423 6.65 17.27 -13.06
CA LEU A 423 5.42 17.76 -12.40
C LEU A 423 5.23 19.27 -12.59
N ALA A 424 6.29 20.07 -12.47
CA ALA A 424 6.23 21.51 -12.74
C ALA A 424 5.75 21.79 -14.18
N ARG A 425 6.26 21.04 -15.17
CA ARG A 425 5.81 21.15 -16.57
C ARG A 425 4.35 20.75 -16.73
N GLN A 426 3.91 19.66 -16.10
CA GLN A 426 2.50 19.22 -16.13
C GLN A 426 1.54 20.31 -15.63
N PHE A 427 2.00 21.12 -14.68
CA PHE A 427 1.24 22.23 -14.12
C PHE A 427 1.52 23.58 -14.81
N GLY A 428 2.45 23.66 -15.76
CA GLY A 428 2.85 24.94 -16.37
C GLY A 428 3.45 25.92 -15.37
N MET A 429 4.19 25.43 -14.37
CA MET A 429 4.84 26.27 -13.37
C MET A 429 6.10 26.95 -13.92
N ASN A 430 6.31 28.20 -13.51
CA ASN A 430 7.54 28.94 -13.73
C ASN A 430 8.57 28.58 -12.65
N LEU A 431 9.74 28.06 -13.07
CA LEU A 431 10.78 27.63 -12.13
C LEU A 431 11.42 28.79 -11.35
N ASN A 432 11.30 30.03 -11.83
CA ASN A 432 11.81 31.22 -11.13
C ASN A 432 10.87 31.74 -10.04
N GLN A 433 9.69 31.13 -9.88
CA GLN A 433 8.74 31.44 -8.81
C GLN A 433 8.70 30.29 -7.80
N SER A 434 8.13 30.56 -6.63
CA SER A 434 8.02 29.56 -5.56
C SER A 434 6.87 28.58 -5.78
N TYR A 435 6.93 27.43 -5.12
CA TYR A 435 5.83 26.47 -5.12
C TYR A 435 4.60 27.09 -4.46
N GLN A 436 4.78 27.75 -3.31
CA GLN A 436 3.67 28.28 -2.53
C GLN A 436 2.84 29.29 -3.32
N THR A 437 3.48 30.27 -3.97
CA THR A 437 2.78 31.28 -4.79
C THR A 437 2.00 30.63 -5.94
N GLN A 438 2.56 29.60 -6.57
CA GLN A 438 1.96 28.97 -7.75
C GLN A 438 0.95 27.88 -7.42
N ALA A 439 1.02 27.27 -6.24
CA ALA A 439 0.10 26.24 -5.77
C ALA A 439 -1.18 26.88 -5.19
N THR A 440 -1.06 27.95 -4.40
CA THR A 440 -2.21 28.65 -3.80
C THR A 440 -3.10 29.32 -4.84
N ASN A 441 -2.53 29.74 -5.98
CA ASN A 441 -3.27 30.39 -7.06
C ASN A 441 -4.05 29.40 -7.96
N ARG A 442 -4.03 28.09 -7.64
CA ARG A 442 -4.76 27.10 -8.43
C ARG A 442 -6.17 26.93 -7.92
N GLY A 443 -7.13 26.93 -8.85
CA GLY A 443 -8.52 26.58 -8.56
C GLY A 443 -8.68 25.10 -8.19
N ASN A 444 -9.93 24.63 -8.10
CA ASN A 444 -10.25 23.26 -7.70
C ASN A 444 -9.63 22.23 -8.67
N LEU A 445 -8.70 21.42 -8.15
CA LEU A 445 -8.08 20.31 -8.86
C LEU A 445 -8.81 19.00 -8.59
N GLY A 446 -8.80 18.08 -9.56
CA GLY A 446 -9.24 16.70 -9.32
C GLY A 446 -8.29 15.96 -8.37
N THR A 447 -8.77 14.89 -7.71
CA THR A 447 -8.00 14.17 -6.66
C THR A 447 -6.59 13.74 -7.09
N VAL A 448 -6.45 13.19 -8.30
CA VAL A 448 -5.14 12.79 -8.86
C VAL A 448 -4.24 14.00 -9.15
N GLN A 449 -4.81 15.10 -9.66
CA GLN A 449 -4.05 16.33 -9.87
C GLN A 449 -3.59 16.95 -8.55
N SER A 450 -4.44 16.94 -7.52
CA SER A 450 -4.06 17.36 -6.17
C SER A 450 -2.93 16.50 -5.60
N ALA A 451 -2.96 15.18 -5.84
CA ALA A 451 -1.87 14.29 -5.44
C ALA A 451 -0.56 14.64 -6.15
N TYR A 452 -0.56 14.84 -7.48
CA TYR A 452 0.63 15.28 -8.22
C TYR A 452 1.18 16.63 -7.74
N LEU A 453 0.30 17.60 -7.47
CA LEU A 453 0.72 18.89 -6.93
C LEU A 453 1.38 18.72 -5.55
N THR A 454 0.81 17.86 -4.70
CA THR A 454 1.37 17.53 -3.39
C THR A 454 2.73 16.83 -3.51
N ARG A 455 2.88 15.87 -4.44
CA ARG A 455 4.15 15.18 -4.72
C ARG A 455 5.26 16.16 -5.12
N LEU A 456 4.92 17.17 -5.95
CA LEU A 456 5.87 18.24 -6.30
C LEU A 456 6.33 19.01 -5.07
N GLY A 457 5.40 19.41 -4.19
CA GLY A 457 5.73 20.07 -2.93
C GLY A 457 6.61 19.21 -2.03
N MET A 458 6.31 17.91 -1.91
CA MET A 458 7.11 16.95 -1.15
C MET A 458 8.53 16.82 -1.71
N GLU A 459 8.69 16.72 -3.03
CA GLU A 459 10.02 16.60 -3.64
C GLU A 459 10.87 17.87 -3.45
N LEU A 460 10.25 19.06 -3.56
CA LEU A 460 10.92 20.33 -3.29
C LEU A 460 11.35 20.45 -1.82
N LEU A 461 10.54 19.93 -0.89
CA LEU A 461 10.92 19.83 0.52
C LEU A 461 12.12 18.89 0.70
N ASN A 462 12.09 17.69 0.11
CA ASN A 462 13.21 16.75 0.19
C ASN A 462 14.53 17.41 -0.23
N ILE A 463 14.54 18.07 -1.39
CA ILE A 463 15.71 18.77 -1.93
C ILE A 463 16.16 19.90 -0.97
N GLY A 464 15.24 20.77 -0.57
CA GLY A 464 15.59 21.94 0.25
C GLY A 464 16.05 21.59 1.66
N ILE A 465 15.44 20.57 2.29
CA ILE A 465 15.85 20.11 3.61
C ILE A 465 17.25 19.49 3.53
N GLU A 466 17.52 18.67 2.53
CA GLU A 466 18.85 18.09 2.30
C GLU A 466 19.90 19.17 2.08
N GLN A 467 19.62 20.16 1.24
CA GLN A 467 20.51 21.30 0.99
C GLN A 467 20.87 22.02 2.30
N GLN A 468 19.87 22.37 3.11
CA GLN A 468 20.09 23.02 4.41
C GLN A 468 20.86 22.13 5.39
N LEU A 469 20.57 20.83 5.41
CA LEU A 469 21.23 19.87 6.29
C LEU A 469 22.72 19.72 5.93
N ARG A 470 23.06 19.62 4.65
CA ARG A 470 24.45 19.59 4.18
C ARG A 470 25.17 20.92 4.49
N ALA A 471 24.50 22.05 4.30
CA ALA A 471 25.06 23.37 4.62
C ALA A 471 25.29 23.59 6.13
N SER A 472 24.53 22.91 7.00
CA SER A 472 24.69 23.03 8.46
C SER A 472 26.02 22.48 8.99
N GLY A 473 26.69 21.61 8.23
CA GLY A 473 27.92 20.93 8.66
C GLY A 473 27.74 19.92 9.79
N ASN A 474 26.50 19.56 10.17
CA ASN A 474 26.24 18.55 11.21
C ASN A 474 26.63 17.16 10.70
N SER A 475 27.85 16.72 11.02
CA SER A 475 28.44 15.46 10.55
C SER A 475 27.60 14.23 10.90
N THR A 476 26.96 14.22 12.06
CA THR A 476 26.12 13.09 12.50
C THR A 476 24.88 12.96 11.61
N LEU A 477 24.15 14.06 11.40
CA LEU A 477 22.95 14.04 10.54
C LEU A 477 23.32 13.77 9.07
N ILE A 478 24.45 14.31 8.60
CA ILE A 478 24.94 14.06 7.24
C ILE A 478 25.29 12.57 7.07
N ALA A 479 25.95 11.94 8.05
CA ALA A 479 26.27 10.52 7.99
C ALA A 479 25.01 9.64 8.00
N ILE A 480 23.98 10.00 8.77
CA ILE A 480 22.68 9.31 8.76
C ILE A 480 22.03 9.41 7.39
N LEU A 481 21.94 10.62 6.83
CA LEU A 481 21.38 10.83 5.49
C LEU A 481 22.15 10.03 4.43
N GLN A 482 23.48 10.09 4.48
CA GLN A 482 24.34 9.40 3.53
C GLN A 482 24.10 7.88 3.58
N ARG A 483 23.99 7.29 4.77
CA ARG A 483 23.70 5.86 4.93
C ARG A 483 22.34 5.46 4.36
N LEU A 484 21.31 6.30 4.51
CA LEU A 484 19.99 6.06 3.92
C LEU A 484 20.05 6.16 2.38
N LEU A 485 20.65 7.23 1.85
CA LEU A 485 20.80 7.45 0.42
C LEU A 485 21.64 6.36 -0.26
N GLU A 486 22.71 5.89 0.37
CA GLU A 486 23.54 4.79 -0.14
C GLU A 486 22.75 3.49 -0.26
N CYS A 487 21.86 3.20 0.70
CA CYS A 487 20.97 2.04 0.61
C CYS A 487 19.94 2.24 -0.51
N GLU A 488 19.32 3.41 -0.61
CA GLU A 488 18.30 3.72 -1.63
C GLU A 488 18.87 3.75 -3.05
N ALA A 489 20.16 4.08 -3.20
CA ALA A 489 20.88 4.08 -4.48
C ALA A 489 21.29 2.68 -4.97
N THR A 490 21.05 1.63 -4.18
CA THR A 490 21.35 0.26 -4.62
C THR A 490 20.41 -0.24 -5.71
N THR A 491 20.79 -1.35 -6.32
CA THR A 491 20.17 -1.95 -7.51
C THR A 491 19.89 -3.43 -7.25
N TRP A 492 19.05 -4.07 -8.09
CA TRP A 492 18.94 -5.54 -8.07
C TRP A 492 20.23 -6.23 -8.55
N GLN A 493 20.89 -5.64 -9.56
CA GLN A 493 22.17 -6.11 -10.13
C GLN A 493 23.35 -5.54 -9.36
#